data_AF-A0A1I4NPM2-F1
#
_entry.id   AF-A0A1I4NPM2-F1
#
_cell.length_a   1.000
_cell.length_b   1.000
_cell.length_c   1.000
_cell.angle_alpha   90.00
_cell.angle_beta   90.00
_cell.angle_gamma   90.00
#
_symmetry.space_group_name_H-M   'P 1'
#
loop_
_entity.id
_entity.type
_entity.pdbx_description
1 polymer ?
#
loop_
_entity_poly.entity_id
_entity_poly.type
_entity_poly.pdbx_seq_one_letter_code
_entity_poly.pdbx_strand_id
1 'polypeptide(L)'
;MEARLTKLEEFASDAKERLAKIEVRLDQTATKADIAEVRADLHALTLTMVKWIVGTVSGLGIAGITIMTFVLNNAVPKSAAPAPIVIYAQPAPVAAAPAEPPVKP
;
A
#
# COMPACT_ATOMS: atom_id res chain seq x y z
N MET A 1 9.87 -82.13 -16.54
CA MET A 1 8.96 -81.36 -15.66
C MET A 1 9.75 -80.31 -14.88
N GLU A 2 10.92 -80.66 -14.36
CA GLU A 2 11.83 -79.77 -13.60
C GLU A 2 12.27 -78.50 -14.33
N ALA A 3 12.62 -78.57 -15.63
CA ALA A 3 13.01 -77.37 -16.39
C ALA A 3 11.91 -76.28 -16.51
N ARG A 4 10.63 -76.67 -16.40
CA ARG A 4 9.50 -75.72 -16.36
C ARG A 4 9.38 -75.08 -14.98
N LEU A 5 9.67 -75.83 -13.92
CA LEU A 5 9.69 -75.33 -12.53
C LEU A 5 10.81 -74.30 -12.35
N THR A 6 12.02 -74.59 -12.82
CA THR A 6 13.14 -73.64 -12.74
C THR A 6 12.85 -72.33 -13.46
N LYS A 7 12.24 -72.38 -14.65
CA LYS A 7 11.80 -71.16 -15.37
C LYS A 7 10.71 -70.38 -14.63
N LEU A 8 9.81 -71.08 -13.95
CA LEU A 8 8.75 -70.45 -13.15
C LEU A 8 9.34 -69.78 -11.90
N GLU A 9 10.32 -70.40 -11.26
CA GLU A 9 11.03 -69.85 -10.11
C GLU A 9 11.83 -68.60 -10.49
N GLU A 10 12.53 -68.65 -11.63
CA GLU A 10 13.26 -67.51 -12.19
C GLU A 10 12.32 -66.34 -12.53
N PHE A 11 11.19 -66.63 -13.20
CA PHE A 11 10.18 -65.62 -13.50
C PHE A 11 9.55 -65.03 -12.23
N ALA A 12 9.26 -65.86 -11.22
CA ALA A 12 8.71 -65.39 -9.96
C ALA A 12 9.69 -64.49 -9.21
N SER A 13 10.99 -64.80 -9.26
CA SER A 13 12.05 -63.96 -8.70
C SER A 13 12.14 -62.61 -9.41
N ASP A 14 12.18 -62.59 -10.74
CA ASP A 14 12.21 -61.36 -11.54
C ASP A 14 10.96 -60.49 -11.30
N ALA A 15 9.78 -61.11 -11.29
CA ALA A 15 8.53 -60.43 -11.02
C ALA A 15 8.51 -59.78 -9.63
N LYS A 16 9.02 -60.47 -8.61
CA LYS A 16 9.14 -59.94 -7.25
C LYS A 16 10.08 -58.73 -7.20
N GLU A 17 11.24 -58.80 -7.86
CA GLU A 17 12.20 -57.70 -7.91
C GLU A 17 11.59 -56.47 -8.60
N ARG A 18 10.90 -56.67 -9.72
CA ARG A 18 10.21 -55.59 -10.45
C ARG A 18 9.09 -54.96 -9.63
N LEU A 19 8.31 -55.77 -8.90
CA LEU A 19 7.27 -55.28 -8.01
C LEU A 19 7.86 -54.45 -6.87
N ALA A 20 8.92 -54.92 -6.21
CA ALA A 20 9.61 -54.16 -5.16
C ALA A 20 10.13 -52.81 -5.69
N LYS A 21 10.68 -52.78 -6.91
CA LYS A 21 11.14 -51.55 -7.54
C LYS A 21 9.98 -50.60 -7.90
N ILE A 22 8.82 -51.13 -8.28
CA ILE A 22 7.62 -50.32 -8.54
C ILE A 22 7.08 -49.74 -7.23
N GLU A 23 7.02 -50.52 -6.17
CA GLU A 23 6.54 -50.09 -4.84
C GLU A 23 7.38 -48.94 -4.29
N VAL A 24 8.71 -49.06 -4.34
CA VAL A 24 9.63 -47.96 -3.96
C VAL A 24 9.43 -46.69 -4.79
N ARG A 25 9.16 -46.83 -6.10
CA ARG A 25 8.90 -45.66 -6.96
C ARG A 25 7.51 -45.08 -6.74
N LEU A 26 6.54 -45.90 -6.34
CA LEU A 26 5.17 -45.48 -6.06
C LEU A 26 5.13 -44.61 -4.79
N ASP A 27 5.90 -44.97 -3.76
CA ASP A 27 6.11 -44.15 -2.55
C ASP A 27 6.75 -42.79 -2.86
N GLN A 28 7.56 -42.70 -3.91
CA GLN A 28 8.17 -41.45 -4.38
C GLN A 28 7.23 -40.62 -5.26
N THR A 29 6.06 -41.14 -5.63
CA THR A 29 5.15 -40.43 -6.52
C THR A 29 4.26 -39.53 -5.68
N ALA A 30 4.28 -38.21 -5.95
CA ALA A 30 3.40 -37.25 -5.29
C ALA A 30 1.94 -37.75 -5.37
N THR A 31 1.36 -38.03 -4.22
CA THR A 31 0.00 -38.49 -4.11
C THR A 31 -0.96 -37.34 -4.44
N LYS A 32 -2.20 -37.68 -4.77
CA LYS A 32 -3.24 -36.65 -4.97
C LYS A 32 -3.43 -35.76 -3.73
N ALA A 33 -3.10 -36.27 -2.54
CA ALA A 33 -3.14 -35.51 -1.29
C ALA A 33 -2.04 -34.44 -1.26
N ASP A 34 -0.81 -34.78 -1.63
CA ASP A 34 0.31 -33.83 -1.70
C ASP A 34 0.02 -32.68 -2.68
N ILE A 35 -0.61 -32.99 -3.82
CA ILE A 35 -1.03 -31.96 -4.79
C ILE A 35 -2.12 -31.05 -4.20
N ALA A 36 -3.05 -31.60 -3.41
CA ALA A 36 -4.09 -30.82 -2.76
C ALA A 36 -3.53 -29.90 -1.67
N GLU A 37 -2.54 -30.37 -0.91
CA GLU A 37 -1.82 -29.60 0.11
C GLU A 37 -1.03 -28.46 -0.52
N VAL A 38 -0.21 -28.75 -1.56
CA VAL A 38 0.52 -27.72 -2.32
C VAL A 38 -0.44 -26.67 -2.89
N ARG A 39 -1.62 -27.08 -3.37
CA ARG A 39 -2.63 -26.15 -3.85
C ARG A 39 -3.18 -25.26 -2.73
N ALA A 40 -3.45 -25.83 -1.56
CA ALA A 40 -3.91 -25.06 -0.40
C ALA A 40 -2.87 -24.04 0.04
N ASP A 41 -1.60 -24.44 0.10
CA ASP A 41 -0.47 -23.57 0.44
C ASP A 41 -0.29 -22.44 -0.57
N LEU A 42 -0.40 -22.73 -1.87
CA LEU A 42 -0.36 -21.71 -2.92
C LEU A 42 -1.48 -20.69 -2.76
N HIS A 43 -2.70 -21.13 -2.44
CA HIS A 43 -3.81 -20.22 -2.18
C HIS A 43 -3.59 -19.37 -0.93
N ALA A 44 -3.11 -19.97 0.17
CA ALA A 44 -2.80 -19.26 1.41
C ALA A 44 -1.68 -18.21 1.22
N LEU A 45 -0.63 -18.57 0.48
CA LEU A 45 0.47 -17.66 0.13
C LEU A 45 -0.02 -16.51 -0.74
N THR A 46 -0.85 -16.80 -1.75
CA THR A 46 -1.44 -15.78 -2.62
C THR A 46 -2.27 -14.79 -1.82
N LEU A 47 -3.14 -15.26 -0.93
CA LEU A 47 -3.96 -14.39 -0.07
C LEU A 47 -3.10 -13.54 0.86
N THR A 48 -2.06 -14.12 1.45
CA THR A 48 -1.14 -13.41 2.33
C THR A 48 -0.38 -12.33 1.56
N MET A 49 0.12 -12.65 0.36
CA MET A 49 0.82 -11.70 -0.50
C MET A 49 -0.09 -10.55 -0.91
N VAL A 50 -1.31 -10.85 -1.40
CA VAL A 50 -2.31 -9.84 -1.78
C VAL A 50 -2.64 -8.92 -0.60
N LYS A 51 -2.85 -9.47 0.60
CA LYS A 51 -3.12 -8.69 1.81
C LYS A 51 -2.02 -7.65 2.07
N TRP A 52 -0.76 -8.08 2.01
CA TRP A 52 0.37 -7.18 2.26
C TRP A 52 0.59 -6.17 1.15
N ILE A 53 0.40 -6.54 -0.13
CA ILE A 53 0.46 -5.60 -1.26
C ILE A 53 -0.61 -4.52 -1.12
N VAL A 54 -1.86 -4.92 -0.87
CA VAL A 54 -2.97 -3.96 -0.71
C VAL A 54 -2.71 -3.06 0.50
N GLY A 55 -2.21 -3.63 1.61
CA GLY A 55 -1.84 -2.86 2.80
C GLY A 55 -0.75 -1.82 2.54
N THR A 56 0.33 -2.19 1.85
CA THR A 56 1.44 -1.26 1.56
C THR A 56 1.06 -0.20 0.55
N VAL A 57 0.36 -0.55 -0.53
CA VAL A 57 -0.11 0.40 -1.55
C VAL A 57 -1.09 1.40 -0.92
N SER A 58 -2.01 0.94 -0.09
CA SER A 58 -2.95 1.82 0.61
C SER A 58 -2.22 2.74 1.60
N GLY A 59 -1.30 2.20 2.40
CA GLY A 59 -0.53 2.98 3.36
C GLY A 59 0.34 4.06 2.70
N LEU A 60 1.07 3.70 1.64
CA LEU A 60 1.89 4.64 0.87
C LEU A 60 1.05 5.66 0.12
N GLY A 61 -0.11 5.25 -0.43
CA GLY A 61 -1.05 6.15 -1.08
C GLY A 61 -1.57 7.23 -0.13
N ILE A 62 -2.04 6.83 1.06
CA ILE A 62 -2.51 7.76 2.10
C ILE A 62 -1.37 8.68 2.53
N ALA A 63 -0.19 8.13 2.85
CA ALA A 63 0.95 8.92 3.27
C ALA A 63 1.37 9.94 2.18
N GLY A 64 1.46 9.51 0.93
CA GLY A 64 1.82 10.35 -0.21
C GLY A 64 0.84 11.50 -0.44
N ILE A 65 -0.47 11.23 -0.41
CA ILE A 65 -1.50 12.27 -0.52
C ILE A 65 -1.38 13.26 0.64
N THR A 66 -1.24 12.76 1.87
CA THR A 66 -1.16 13.60 3.07
C THR A 66 0.05 14.53 3.01
N ILE A 67 1.22 14.00 2.63
CA ILE A 67 2.46 14.78 2.46
C ILE A 67 2.25 15.83 1.37
N MET A 68 1.73 15.45 0.20
CA MET A 68 1.51 16.37 -0.91
C MET A 68 0.58 17.52 -0.51
N THR A 69 -0.55 17.23 0.15
CA THR A 69 -1.48 18.25 0.62
C THR A 69 -0.81 19.19 1.62
N PHE A 70 -0.01 18.67 2.55
CA PHE A 70 0.67 19.50 3.54
C PHE A 70 1.72 20.42 2.90
N VAL A 71 2.50 19.89 1.95
CA VAL A 71 3.49 20.67 1.17
C VAL A 71 2.79 21.78 0.40
N LEU A 72 1.72 21.48 -0.34
CA LEU A 72 1.00 22.48 -1.13
C LEU A 72 0.34 23.55 -0.26
N ASN A 73 -0.24 23.18 0.88
CA ASN A 73 -0.86 24.13 1.81
C ASN A 73 0.16 25.05 2.51
N ASN A 74 1.42 24.61 2.63
CA ASN A 74 2.50 25.38 3.25
C ASN A 74 3.38 26.13 2.23
N ALA A 75 3.38 25.74 0.95
CA ALA A 75 4.19 26.35 -0.10
C ALA A 75 3.64 27.67 -0.64
N VAL A 76 2.37 28.00 -0.38
CA VAL A 76 1.79 29.30 -0.77
C VAL A 76 1.99 30.31 0.37
N PRO A 77 2.70 31.43 0.14
CA PRO A 77 2.81 32.50 1.13
C PRO A 77 1.41 33.00 1.50
N LYS A 78 1.04 32.89 2.77
CA LYS A 78 -0.21 33.51 3.24
C LYS A 78 -0.06 35.01 3.06
N SER A 79 -0.94 35.59 2.23
CA SER A 79 -0.98 37.03 1.96
C SER A 79 -0.95 37.79 3.28
N ALA A 80 -0.08 38.80 3.38
CA ALA A 80 -0.01 39.66 4.55
C ALA A 80 -1.39 40.27 4.79
N ALA A 81 -1.85 40.24 6.06
CA ALA A 81 -3.12 40.86 6.42
C ALA A 81 -3.11 42.34 5.99
N PRO A 82 -4.22 42.87 5.44
CA PRO A 82 -4.28 44.26 5.01
C PRO A 82 -3.95 45.17 6.20
N ALA A 83 -3.00 46.09 6.00
CA ALA A 83 -2.59 47.02 7.03
C ALA A 83 -3.77 47.91 7.46
N PRO A 84 -3.93 48.24 8.76
CA PRO A 84 -5.05 49.04 9.23
C PRO A 84 -5.08 50.43 8.56
N ILE A 85 -6.25 50.82 8.04
CA ILE A 85 -6.46 52.16 7.49
C ILE A 85 -6.55 53.14 8.66
N VAL A 86 -5.53 54.00 8.79
CA VAL A 86 -5.52 55.09 9.77
C VAL A 86 -6.16 56.32 9.12
N ILE A 87 -7.36 56.71 9.59
CA ILE A 87 -8.02 57.94 9.18
C ILE A 87 -7.53 59.07 10.09
N TYR A 88 -6.73 59.99 9.55
CA TYR A 88 -6.41 61.24 10.22
C TYR A 88 -7.59 62.20 10.07
N ALA A 89 -8.25 62.55 11.17
CA ALA A 89 -9.21 63.64 11.17
C ALA A 89 -8.45 64.98 11.02
N GLN A 90 -8.64 65.66 9.90
CA GLN A 90 -8.08 66.99 9.69
C GLN A 90 -8.77 67.97 10.66
N PRO A 91 -8.03 68.75 11.48
CA PRO A 91 -8.63 69.71 12.40
C PRO A 91 -9.46 70.72 11.62
N ALA A 92 -10.69 71.00 12.08
CA ALA A 92 -11.56 72.00 11.48
C ALA A 92 -10.85 73.36 11.41
N PRO A 93 -10.92 74.08 10.28
CA PRO A 93 -10.37 75.43 10.19
C PRO A 93 -10.98 76.30 11.28
N VAL A 94 -10.16 76.92 12.11
CA VAL A 94 -10.61 77.92 13.08
C VAL A 94 -11.13 79.10 12.26
N ALA A 95 -12.44 79.31 12.26
CA ALA A 95 -13.06 80.47 11.65
C ALA A 95 -12.46 81.73 12.29
N ALA A 96 -11.90 82.61 11.46
CA ALA A 96 -11.41 83.91 11.93
C ALA A 96 -12.56 84.67 12.59
N ALA A 97 -12.32 85.17 13.80
CA ALA A 97 -13.29 85.99 14.52
C ALA A 97 -13.65 87.24 13.70
N PRO A 98 -14.91 87.70 13.72
CA PRO A 98 -15.33 88.87 12.95
C PRO A 98 -14.54 90.11 13.38
N ALA A 99 -14.02 90.86 12.40
CA ALA A 99 -13.36 92.13 12.64
C ALA A 99 -14.36 93.15 13.23
N GLU A 100 -14.01 93.76 14.37
CA GLU A 100 -14.76 94.87 14.94
C GLU A 100 -14.75 96.07 13.97
N PRO A 101 -15.90 96.73 13.76
CA PRO A 101 -15.98 97.89 12.89
C PRO A 101 -15.28 99.12 13.49
N PRO A 102 -14.78 100.04 12.65
CA PRO A 102 -13.89 101.10 13.06
C PRO A 102 -14.64 102.19 13.83
N VAL A 103 -14.09 102.61 14.97
CA VAL A 103 -14.54 103.79 15.71
C VAL A 103 -14.07 105.04 14.96
N LYS A 104 -15.01 105.91 14.56
CA LYS A 104 -14.74 107.24 14.00
C LYS A 104 -15.17 108.31 15.02
N PRO A 105 -14.42 109.41 15.18
CA PRO A 105 -14.69 110.46 16.17
C PRO A 105 -16.01 111.21 15.96
#